data_AF-A0A8S3K9K6-F1
#
_entry.id   AF-A0A8S3K9K6-F1
#
_cell.length_a   1.000
_cell.length_b   1.000
_cell.length_c   1.000
_cell.angle_alpha   90.00
_cell.angle_beta   90.00
_cell.angle_gamma   90.00
#
_symmetry.space_group_name_H-M   'P 1'
#
loop_
_entity.id
_entity.type
_entity.pdbx_description
1 polymer ?
#
loop_
_entity_poly.entity_id
_entity_poly.type
_entity_poly.pdbx_seq_one_letter_code
_entity_poly.pdbx_strand_id
1 'polypeptide(L)'
;MFLNHKISIRLCELIYATKYNLPLIPHEKIYEKIYECHIAVGHSGRDKTWAEIKTRYAGIPQQTISIFINMCDVCQTRRSFPK
;
A
#
# COMPACT_ATOMS: atom_id res chain seq x y z
N MET A 1 -2.86 -18.57 36.54
CA MET A 1 -3.61 -17.30 36.62
C MET A 1 -3.11 -16.42 35.46
N PHE A 2 -3.59 -16.70 34.24
CA PHE A 2 -3.15 -16.00 33.04
C PHE A 2 -4.11 -14.84 32.77
N LEU A 3 -3.64 -13.61 32.98
CA LEU A 3 -4.40 -12.40 32.75
C LEU A 3 -4.60 -12.17 31.25
N ASN A 4 -5.85 -12.36 30.81
CA ASN A 4 -6.57 -11.54 29.83
C ASN A 4 -5.72 -10.76 28.79
N HIS A 5 -5.29 -11.43 27.72
CA HIS A 5 -5.06 -10.73 26.45
C HIS A 5 -6.40 -10.47 25.77
N LYS A 6 -7.17 -9.50 26.29
CA LYS A 6 -8.16 -8.78 25.47
C LYS A 6 -7.37 -7.85 24.55
N ILE A 7 -6.96 -8.34 23.39
CA ILE A 7 -6.60 -7.49 22.26
C ILE A 7 -7.91 -6.84 21.82
N SER A 8 -8.27 -5.74 22.49
CA SER A 8 -9.30 -4.83 22.00
C SER A 8 -8.69 -4.11 20.81
N ILE A 9 -8.87 -4.67 19.62
CA ILE A 9 -8.61 -3.99 18.35
C ILE A 9 -9.60 -2.82 18.31
N ARG A 10 -9.24 -1.69 18.93
CA ARG A 10 -10.04 -0.46 18.84
C ARG A 10 -10.01 -0.05 17.38
N LEU A 11 -11.20 0.17 16.82
CA LEU A 11 -11.41 0.74 15.49
C LEU A 11 -10.44 1.91 15.29
N CYS A 12 -9.50 1.71 14.37
CA CYS A 12 -8.58 2.70 13.87
C CYS A 12 -9.43 3.88 13.37
N GLU A 13 -9.35 5.03 14.04
CA GLU A 13 -10.02 6.24 13.58
C GLU A 13 -9.52 6.54 12.16
N LEU A 14 -10.43 6.51 11.18
CA LEU A 14 -10.10 6.88 9.81
C LEU A 14 -9.83 8.38 9.77
N ILE A 15 -8.55 8.75 9.71
CA ILE A 15 -8.13 10.14 9.52
C ILE A 15 -8.17 10.43 8.03
N TYR A 16 -8.79 11.53 7.63
CA TYR A 16 -8.85 11.95 6.23
C TYR A 16 -7.93 13.15 5.99
N ALA A 17 -7.28 13.17 4.83
CA ALA A 17 -6.57 14.36 4.38
C ALA A 17 -7.58 15.43 3.94
N THR A 18 -7.66 16.54 4.67
CA THR A 18 -8.62 17.64 4.45
C THR A 18 -8.63 18.17 3.01
N LYS A 19 -7.48 18.17 2.35
CA LYS A 19 -7.33 18.67 0.97
C LYS A 19 -7.90 17.73 -0.10
N TYR A 20 -7.90 16.42 0.14
CA TYR A 20 -8.22 15.41 -0.89
C TYR A 20 -9.45 14.57 -0.55
N ASN A 21 -9.97 14.69 0.68
CA ASN A 21 -11.02 13.83 1.22
C ASN A 21 -10.72 12.33 1.04
N LEU A 22 -9.44 11.96 1.15
CA LEU A 22 -8.95 10.60 1.05
C LEU A 22 -8.45 10.12 2.42
N PRO A 23 -8.63 8.83 2.75
CA PRO A 23 -8.13 8.26 3.99
C PRO A 23 -6.60 8.29 4.03
N LEU A 24 -6.07 8.66 5.18
CA LEU A 24 -4.68 8.47 5.57
C LEU A 24 -4.51 7.05 6.11
N ILE A 25 -3.41 6.42 5.72
CA ILE A 25 -3.14 5.03 6.07
C ILE A 25 -2.04 5.00 7.14
N PRO A 26 -2.26 4.32 8.28
CA PRO A 26 -1.21 4.05 9.25
C PRO A 26 -0.01 3.37 8.60
N HIS A 27 1.20 3.66 9.08
CA HIS A 27 2.44 3.16 8.48
C HIS A 27 2.45 1.62 8.35
N GLU A 28 1.93 0.90 9.35
CA GLU A 28 1.84 -0.57 9.35
C GLU A 28 0.91 -1.13 8.26
N LYS A 29 0.01 -0.32 7.71
CA LYS A 29 -0.94 -0.71 6.66
C LYS A 29 -0.53 -0.28 5.26
N ILE A 30 0.50 0.56 5.11
CA ILE A 30 0.95 1.07 3.81
C ILE A 30 1.34 -0.07 2.87
N TYR A 31 2.07 -1.07 3.35
CA TYR A 31 2.49 -2.21 2.52
C TYR A 31 1.28 -2.96 1.93
N GLU A 32 0.31 -3.32 2.78
CA GLU A 32 -0.92 -4.02 2.38
C GLU A 32 -1.67 -3.23 1.31
N LYS A 33 -1.78 -1.90 1.47
CA LYS A 33 -2.49 -1.04 0.52
C LYS A 33 -1.76 -0.86 -0.81
N ILE A 34 -0.44 -0.76 -0.80
CA ILE A 34 0.34 -0.75 -2.04
C ILE A 34 0.20 -2.10 -2.75
N TYR A 35 0.24 -3.21 -2.02
CA TYR A 35 0.10 -4.56 -2.58
C TYR A 35 -1.26 -4.74 -3.26
N GLU A 36 -2.37 -4.40 -2.59
CA GLU A 36 -3.72 -4.44 -3.16
C GLU A 36 -3.83 -3.65 -4.47
N CYS A 37 -3.35 -2.39 -4.48
CA CYS A 37 -3.38 -1.55 -5.68
C CYS A 37 -2.49 -2.11 -6.79
N HIS A 38 -1.32 -2.64 -6.46
CA HIS A 38 -0.38 -3.20 -7.42
C HIS A 38 -0.93 -4.46 -8.12
N ILE A 39 -1.63 -5.33 -7.36
CA ILE A 39 -2.36 -6.47 -7.91
C ILE A 39 -3.52 -6.00 -8.80
N ALA A 40 -4.28 -4.99 -8.36
CA ALA A 40 -5.42 -4.46 -9.12
C ALA A 40 -5.01 -3.91 -10.51
N VAL A 41 -3.81 -3.33 -10.62
CA VAL A 41 -3.24 -2.87 -11.91
C VAL A 41 -2.46 -3.95 -12.66
N GLY A 42 -2.52 -5.22 -12.22
CA GLY A 42 -1.92 -6.36 -12.90
C GLY A 42 -0.40 -6.40 -12.89
N HIS A 43 0.23 -6.09 -11.76
CA HIS A 43 1.68 -5.95 -11.63
C HIS A 43 2.28 -4.91 -12.60
N SER A 44 1.50 -3.86 -12.89
CA SER A 44 1.99 -2.73 -13.67
C SER A 44 3.10 -1.97 -12.94
N GLY A 45 3.89 -1.22 -13.70
CA GLY A 45 4.97 -0.41 -13.16
C GLY A 45 4.52 0.67 -12.17
N ARG A 46 5.51 1.42 -11.68
CA ARG A 46 5.37 2.45 -10.64
C ARG A 46 4.28 3.45 -10.94
N ASP A 47 4.23 3.97 -12.17
CA ASP A 47 3.36 5.10 -12.49
C ASP A 47 1.88 4.70 -12.47
N LYS A 48 1.55 3.52 -13.00
CA LYS A 48 0.19 2.96 -12.95
C LYS A 48 -0.22 2.60 -11.52
N THR A 49 0.68 1.99 -10.75
CA THR A 49 0.41 1.67 -9.34
C THR A 49 0.20 2.95 -8.52
N TRP A 50 0.98 4.01 -8.78
CA TRP A 50 0.82 5.30 -8.12
C TRP A 50 -0.46 6.02 -8.51
N ALA A 51 -0.86 5.95 -9.80
CA ALA A 51 -2.14 6.47 -10.24
C ALA A 51 -3.30 5.83 -9.46
N GLU A 52 -3.26 4.50 -9.29
CA GLU A 52 -4.27 3.76 -8.51
C GLU A 52 -4.26 4.12 -7.02
N ILE A 53 -3.09 4.30 -6.41
CA ILE A 53 -3.00 4.65 -4.99
C ILE A 53 -3.57 6.04 -4.73
N LYS A 54 -3.29 7.01 -5.61
CA LYS A 54 -3.75 8.40 -5.44
C LYS A 54 -5.26 8.57 -5.53
N THR A 55 -5.99 7.65 -6.14
CA THR A 55 -7.46 7.72 -6.17
C THR A 55 -8.08 7.18 -4.89
N ARG A 56 -7.33 6.41 -4.09
CA ARG A 56 -7.83 5.68 -2.92
C ARG A 56 -7.30 6.20 -1.58
N TYR A 57 -6.07 6.71 -1.56
CA TYR A 57 -5.34 7.01 -0.32
C TYR A 57 -4.55 8.31 -0.41
N ALA A 58 -4.43 9.01 0.71
CA ALA A 58 -3.52 10.12 0.88
C ALA A 58 -2.26 9.70 1.66
N GLY A 59 -1.18 10.48 1.52
CA GLY A 59 0.00 10.35 2.37
C GLY A 59 0.97 9.22 2.01
N ILE A 60 0.78 8.52 0.89
CA ILE A 60 1.72 7.49 0.40
C ILE A 60 2.65 8.10 -0.68
N PRO A 61 3.96 8.26 -0.42
CA PRO A 61 4.92 8.80 -1.38
C PRO A 61 5.17 7.86 -2.58
N GLN A 62 5.49 8.45 -3.74
CA GLN A 62 5.82 7.67 -4.95
C GLN A 62 7.09 6.83 -4.78
N GLN A 63 8.03 7.31 -3.96
CA GLN A 63 9.27 6.61 -3.61
C GLN A 63 8.98 5.30 -2.88
N THR A 64 7.99 5.30 -1.97
CA THR A 64 7.55 4.10 -1.25
C THR A 64 7.04 3.02 -2.21
N ILE A 65 6.32 3.43 -3.26
CA ILE A 65 5.82 2.52 -4.30
C ILE A 65 6.98 1.98 -5.15
N SER A 66 7.99 2.82 -5.43
CA SER A 66 9.19 2.38 -6.14
C SER A 66 9.94 1.29 -5.37
N ILE A 67 10.11 1.48 -4.05
CA ILE A 67 10.72 0.50 -3.15
C ILE A 67 9.91 -0.80 -3.18
N PHE A 68 8.59 -0.72 -3.02
CA PHE A 68 7.70 -1.88 -3.10
C PHE A 68 7.85 -2.67 -4.41
N ILE A 69 7.82 -2.01 -5.58
CA ILE A 69 7.93 -2.70 -6.88
C ILE A 69 9.28 -3.40 -7.04
N ASN A 70 10.35 -2.80 -6.51
CA ASN A 70 11.67 -3.42 -6.52
C ASN A 70 11.75 -4.67 -5.63
N MET A 71 10.80 -4.86 -4.71
CA MET A 71 10.68 -6.06 -3.87
C MET A 71 9.60 -7.03 -4.37
N CYS A 72 8.86 -6.72 -5.44
CA CYS A 72 7.81 -7.60 -5.95
C CYS A 72 8.42 -8.73 -6.81
N ASP A 73 8.33 -9.96 -6.33
CA ASP A 73 8.89 -11.15 -7.00
C ASP A 73 8.39 -11.28 -8.45
N VAL A 74 7.09 -11.14 -8.68
CA VAL A 74 6.50 -11.23 -10.04
C VAL A 74 7.11 -10.21 -10.99
N CYS A 75 7.31 -8.97 -10.52
CA CYS A 75 7.94 -7.93 -11.32
C CYS A 75 9.44 -8.20 -11.55
N GLN A 76 10.16 -8.68 -10.53
CA GLN A 76 11.58 -9.01 -10.67
C GLN A 76 11.79 -10.17 -11.65
N THR A 77 10.99 -11.23 -11.54
CA THR A 77 11.02 -12.36 -12.47
C THR A 77 10.73 -11.93 -13.91
N ARG A 78 9.78 -11.03 -14.15
CA ARG A 78 9.52 -10.50 -15.51
C ARG A 78 10.67 -9.67 -16.07
N ARG A 79 11.44 -8.98 -15.21
CA ARG A 79 12.61 -8.18 -15.63
C ARG A 79 13.83 -9.04 -15.93
N SER A 80 13.98 -10.19 -15.25
CA SER A 80 15.10 -11.10 -15.49
C SER A 80 15.02 -11.86 -16.81
N PHE A 81 13.86 -11.85 -17.48
CA PHE A 81 13.74 -12.36 -18.84
C PHE A 81 13.98 -11.22 -19.85
N PRO A 82 15.06 -11.28 -20.66
CA PRO A 82 15.25 -10.35 -21.77
C PRO A 82 14.06 -10.46 -22.73
N LYS A 83 13.61 -9.31 -23.26
CA LYS A 83 12.65 -9.27 -24.37
C LYS A 83 13.31 -9.61 -25.69
#